data_AF-A0A9X0CUW2-F1
#
_entry.id   AF-A0A9X0CUW2-F1
#
_cell.length_a   1.000
_cell.length_b   1.000
_cell.length_c   1.000
_cell.angle_alpha   90.00
_cell.angle_beta   90.00
_cell.angle_gamma   90.00
#
_symmetry.space_group_name_H-M   'P 1'
#
loop_
_entity.id
_entity.type
_entity.pdbx_description
1 polymer ?
#
loop_
_entity_poly.entity_id
_entity_poly.type
_entity_poly.pdbx_seq_one_letter_code
_entity_poly.pdbx_strand_id
1 'polypeptide(L)'
;MKPSDRQGTSNSVLTYHRIVEAFKFAYAYRALLGDQDFANVTETFTDYRHYGDFYSNSSQQGTSHLSVIAENGDAVSATTTINLFFGSKYRSTRTGIIYNNEMDDFSTPGKKNAYGVEPSESNIIQPGKRPQSSTAPSIFLDKDGVARLVIGASGGTKNHDRRFVGKKSYSISIA
;
A
#
# COMPACT_ATOMS: atom_id res chain seq x y z
N MET A 1 11.01 5.97 18.48
CA MET A 1 12.00 6.97 18.05
C MET A 1 11.86 8.17 18.96
N LYS A 2 12.89 8.50 19.71
CA LYS A 2 12.94 9.65 20.63
C LYS A 2 13.54 10.86 19.89
N PRO A 3 13.26 12.10 20.32
CA PRO A 3 13.89 13.30 19.74
C PRO A 3 15.43 13.24 19.72
N SER A 4 16.04 12.54 20.69
CA SER A 4 17.49 12.29 20.78
C SER A 4 18.06 11.50 19.60
N ASP A 5 17.26 10.67 18.94
CA ASP A 5 17.72 9.75 17.88
C ASP A 5 18.14 10.49 16.60
N ARG A 6 17.82 11.79 16.50
CA ARG A 6 18.19 12.68 15.38
C ARG A 6 19.17 13.78 15.79
N GLN A 7 19.70 13.74 17.01
CA GLN A 7 20.67 14.73 17.46
C GLN A 7 22.07 14.33 17.00
N GLY A 8 22.66 15.15 16.12
CA GLY A 8 23.98 14.92 15.54
C GLY A 8 23.96 14.02 14.30
N THR A 9 25.03 14.12 13.51
CA THR A 9 25.15 13.44 12.21
C THR A 9 25.16 11.91 12.35
N SER A 10 25.96 11.37 13.28
CA SER A 10 26.11 9.91 13.46
C SER A 10 24.79 9.23 13.87
N ASN A 11 24.09 9.80 14.86
CA ASN A 11 22.80 9.27 15.31
C ASN A 11 21.73 9.39 14.22
N SER A 12 21.72 10.51 13.47
CA SER A 12 20.81 10.67 12.35
C SER A 12 21.05 9.62 11.27
N VAL A 13 22.31 9.38 10.88
CA VAL A 13 22.67 8.35 9.89
C VAL A 13 22.23 6.97 10.36
N LEU A 14 22.52 6.60 11.61
CA LEU A 14 22.09 5.31 12.17
C LEU A 14 20.57 5.16 12.19
N THR A 15 19.86 6.23 12.53
CA THR A 15 18.40 6.26 12.55
C THR A 15 17.81 6.06 11.15
N TYR A 16 18.35 6.75 10.15
CA TYR A 16 17.92 6.56 8.76
C TYR A 16 18.26 5.18 8.23
N HIS A 17 19.45 4.66 8.52
CA HIS A 17 19.83 3.31 8.15
C HIS A 17 18.85 2.27 8.70
N ARG A 18 18.50 2.36 10.00
CA ARG A 18 17.50 1.47 10.61
C ARG A 18 16.13 1.56 9.95
N ILE A 19 15.69 2.76 9.59
CA ILE A 19 14.43 2.96 8.85
C ILE A 19 14.50 2.27 7.49
N VAL A 20 15.58 2.50 6.74
CA VAL A 20 15.77 1.94 5.39
C VAL A 20 15.78 0.42 5.44
N GLU A 21 16.54 -0.20 6.35
CA GLU A 21 16.60 -1.66 6.47
C GLU A 21 15.26 -2.25 6.92
N ALA A 22 14.54 -1.58 7.82
CA ALA A 22 13.19 -2.01 8.22
C ALA A 22 12.20 -1.95 7.04
N PHE A 23 12.29 -0.92 6.19
CA PHE A 23 11.44 -0.82 5.00
C PHE A 23 11.80 -1.82 3.92
N LYS A 24 13.09 -2.06 3.68
CA LYS A 24 13.54 -3.13 2.77
C LYS A 24 12.94 -4.46 3.20
N PHE A 25 13.08 -4.80 4.48
CA PHE A 25 12.51 -6.01 5.05
C PHE A 25 10.99 -6.05 4.85
N ALA A 26 10.25 -5.05 5.31
CA ALA A 26 8.79 -4.99 5.18
C ALA A 26 8.29 -5.06 3.73
N TYR A 27 8.96 -4.37 2.80
CA TYR A 27 8.61 -4.39 1.38
C TYR A 27 8.90 -5.76 0.75
N ALA A 28 9.92 -6.46 1.21
CA ALA A 28 10.21 -7.81 0.75
C ALA A 28 9.08 -8.80 1.13
N TYR A 29 8.46 -8.66 2.32
CA TYR A 29 7.23 -9.42 2.68
C TYR A 29 6.03 -9.12 1.79
N ARG A 30 5.97 -7.92 1.21
CA ARG A 30 4.85 -7.52 0.35
C ARG A 30 4.65 -8.53 -0.78
N ALA A 31 5.72 -9.11 -1.32
CA ALA A 31 5.63 -10.11 -2.37
C ALA A 31 4.81 -11.34 -1.94
N LEU A 32 4.76 -11.69 -0.65
CA LEU A 32 3.99 -12.84 -0.18
C LEU A 32 2.51 -12.52 0.09
N LEU A 33 2.14 -11.24 0.15
CA LEU A 33 0.75 -10.85 0.30
C LEU A 33 -0.03 -11.17 -0.99
N GLY A 34 -1.26 -11.63 -0.82
CA GLY A 34 -2.18 -11.91 -1.92
C GLY A 34 -3.62 -11.83 -1.42
N ASP A 35 -4.56 -12.17 -2.29
CA ASP A 35 -5.96 -12.31 -1.87
C ASP A 35 -6.06 -13.39 -0.78
N GLN A 36 -6.56 -13.03 0.39
CA GLN A 36 -6.72 -13.91 1.54
C GLN A 36 -7.58 -15.16 1.24
N ASP A 37 -8.48 -15.07 0.25
CA ASP A 37 -9.35 -16.19 -0.15
C ASP A 37 -8.58 -17.21 -1.02
N PHE A 38 -7.38 -16.84 -1.50
CA PHE A 38 -6.56 -17.63 -2.42
C PHE A 38 -5.12 -17.89 -1.92
N ALA A 39 -4.64 -17.15 -0.91
CA ALA A 39 -3.29 -17.25 -0.36
C ALA A 39 -3.30 -17.18 1.17
N ASN A 40 -2.48 -18.02 1.82
CA ASN A 40 -2.30 -17.95 3.27
C ASN A 40 -1.39 -16.79 3.65
N VAL A 41 -1.99 -15.72 4.18
CA VAL A 41 -1.29 -14.48 4.58
C VAL A 41 -0.98 -14.41 6.08
N THR A 42 -1.07 -15.53 6.81
CA THR A 42 -0.91 -15.55 8.28
C THR A 42 0.49 -15.95 8.78
N GLU A 43 1.37 -16.45 7.90
CA GLU A 43 2.70 -16.95 8.26
C GLU A 43 3.83 -15.96 7.92
N THR A 44 4.91 -15.97 8.71
CA THR A 44 6.11 -15.16 8.51
C THR A 44 7.37 -16.03 8.62
N PHE A 45 8.34 -15.87 7.72
CA PHE A 45 9.63 -16.57 7.79
C PHE A 45 10.74 -15.65 8.33
N THR A 46 11.80 -16.21 8.90
CA THR A 46 12.89 -15.43 9.52
C THR A 46 14.09 -15.18 8.59
N ASP A 47 14.22 -15.92 7.49
CA ASP A 47 15.34 -15.77 6.54
C ASP A 47 15.08 -14.62 5.56
N TYR A 48 15.88 -13.54 5.64
CA TYR A 48 15.75 -12.37 4.77
C TYR A 48 15.96 -12.69 3.28
N ARG A 49 16.73 -13.73 2.94
CA ARG A 49 17.03 -14.12 1.55
C ARG A 49 15.82 -14.71 0.83
N HIS A 50 14.81 -15.11 1.58
CA HIS A 50 13.56 -15.61 1.05
C HIS A 50 12.77 -14.54 0.27
N TYR A 51 13.07 -13.26 0.47
CA TYR A 51 12.16 -12.18 0.09
C TYR A 51 12.58 -11.32 -1.10
N GLY A 52 13.67 -11.66 -1.80
CA GLY A 52 14.08 -10.97 -3.03
C GLY A 52 14.44 -9.49 -2.86
N ASP A 53 14.91 -8.86 -3.94
CA ASP A 53 15.33 -7.46 -3.97
C ASP A 53 14.46 -6.73 -4.99
N PHE A 54 13.57 -5.83 -4.54
CA PHE A 54 12.56 -5.20 -5.40
C PHE A 54 12.74 -3.68 -5.41
N TYR A 55 13.15 -3.14 -6.56
CA TYR A 55 13.19 -1.70 -6.80
C TYR A 55 12.31 -1.38 -8.01
N SER A 56 11.35 -0.48 -7.81
CA SER A 56 10.50 0.07 -8.88
C SER A 56 10.53 1.59 -8.84
N ASN A 57 10.81 2.18 -10.01
CA ASN A 57 10.78 3.63 -10.22
C ASN A 57 9.68 3.99 -11.26
N SER A 58 8.43 3.66 -10.96
CA SER A 58 7.29 4.06 -11.79
C SER A 58 6.59 5.32 -11.25
N SER A 59 6.17 6.22 -12.15
CA SER A 59 5.31 7.36 -11.82
C SER A 59 3.88 6.85 -11.64
N GLN A 60 3.24 7.21 -10.52
CA GLN A 60 1.93 6.70 -10.12
C GLN A 60 0.92 7.85 -10.18
N GLN A 61 -0.17 7.64 -10.91
CA GLN A 61 -1.22 8.63 -11.15
C GLN A 61 -2.54 7.89 -11.27
N GLY A 62 -3.63 8.43 -10.70
CA GLY A 62 -4.96 7.81 -10.75
C GLY A 62 -5.55 7.42 -9.39
N THR A 63 -4.75 7.54 -8.32
CA THR A 63 -5.21 7.37 -6.93
C THR A 63 -5.48 8.71 -6.28
N SER A 64 -6.53 8.81 -5.47
CA SER A 64 -6.83 9.95 -4.60
C SER A 64 -7.12 9.47 -3.19
N HIS A 65 -6.70 10.27 -2.20
CA HIS A 65 -6.95 9.98 -0.79
C HIS A 65 -7.71 11.14 -0.13
N LEU A 66 -8.68 10.80 0.71
CA LEU A 66 -9.46 11.73 1.51
C LEU A 66 -9.34 11.33 2.98
N SER A 67 -9.03 12.31 3.82
CA SER A 67 -9.00 12.19 5.28
C SER A 67 -9.98 13.20 5.89
N VAL A 68 -10.88 12.75 6.76
CA VAL A 68 -11.85 13.59 7.46
C VAL A 68 -11.85 13.24 8.94
N ILE A 69 -11.88 14.27 9.80
CA ILE A 69 -12.18 14.18 11.22
C ILE A 69 -13.28 15.20 11.50
N ALA A 70 -14.40 14.77 12.05
CA ALA A 70 -15.52 15.61 12.42
C ALA A 70 -15.48 15.97 13.92
N GLU A 71 -16.15 17.06 14.29
CA GLU A 71 -16.17 17.56 15.67
C GLU A 71 -16.80 16.59 16.67
N ASN A 72 -17.74 15.75 16.20
CA ASN A 72 -18.37 14.70 17.00
C ASN A 72 -17.45 13.48 17.25
N GLY A 73 -16.23 13.48 16.72
CA GLY A 73 -15.26 12.39 16.85
C GLY A 73 -15.28 11.36 15.72
N ASP A 74 -16.18 11.50 14.73
CA ASP A 74 -16.19 10.62 13.56
C ASP A 74 -14.95 10.84 12.69
N ALA A 75 -14.40 9.75 12.15
CA ALA A 75 -13.19 9.78 11.34
C ALA A 75 -13.31 8.88 10.11
N VAL A 76 -12.90 9.40 8.95
CA VAL A 76 -12.95 8.68 7.67
C VAL A 76 -11.61 8.76 6.96
N SER A 77 -11.04 7.60 6.65
CA SER A 77 -9.85 7.44 5.79
C SER A 77 -10.24 6.67 4.54
N ALA A 78 -10.31 7.34 3.40
CA ALA A 78 -10.78 6.76 2.15
C ALA A 78 -9.73 6.92 1.05
N THR A 79 -9.34 5.80 0.43
CA THR A 79 -8.44 5.81 -0.74
C THR A 79 -9.19 5.20 -1.91
N THR A 80 -9.21 5.92 -3.03
CA THR A 80 -9.87 5.49 -4.28
C THR A 80 -8.88 5.53 -5.43
N THR A 81 -9.02 4.63 -6.39
CA THR A 81 -8.11 4.55 -7.53
C THR A 81 -8.83 4.04 -8.78
N ILE A 82 -8.37 4.46 -9.95
CA ILE A 82 -8.68 3.81 -11.24
C ILE A 82 -7.45 3.09 -11.81
N ASN A 83 -6.50 2.79 -10.94
CA ASN A 83 -5.13 2.38 -11.21
C ASN A 83 -4.29 3.49 -11.87
N LEU A 84 -4.03 3.39 -13.18
CA LEU A 84 -3.21 4.35 -13.93
C LEU A 84 -4.00 5.62 -14.28
N PHE A 85 -3.31 6.60 -14.87
CA PHE A 85 -3.95 7.82 -15.36
C PHE A 85 -5.03 7.53 -16.41
N PHE A 86 -6.26 7.96 -16.13
CA PHE A 86 -7.48 7.60 -16.88
C PHE A 86 -7.77 6.10 -16.96
N GLY A 87 -7.21 5.30 -16.05
CA GLY A 87 -7.45 3.86 -15.93
C GLY A 87 -7.19 3.11 -17.23
N SER A 88 -8.18 2.35 -17.68
CA SER A 88 -8.15 1.62 -18.97
C SER A 88 -8.17 2.54 -20.20
N LYS A 89 -8.32 3.86 -20.02
CA LYS A 89 -8.59 4.84 -21.08
C LYS A 89 -9.86 4.54 -21.88
N TYR A 90 -10.75 3.72 -21.31
CA TYR A 90 -12.05 3.43 -21.85
C TYR A 90 -13.14 4.11 -21.01
N ARG A 91 -14.03 4.80 -21.71
CA ARG A 91 -15.17 5.50 -21.12
C ARG A 91 -16.46 4.88 -21.65
N SER A 92 -17.40 4.58 -20.77
CA SER A 92 -18.74 4.16 -21.19
C SER A 92 -19.41 5.25 -22.02
N THR A 93 -19.90 4.91 -23.21
CA THR A 93 -20.64 5.82 -24.08
C THR A 93 -22.01 6.21 -23.52
N ARG A 94 -22.55 5.39 -22.59
CA ARG A 94 -23.85 5.63 -21.97
C ARG A 94 -23.76 6.42 -20.68
N THR A 95 -22.88 6.00 -19.76
CA THR A 95 -22.82 6.60 -18.41
C THR A 95 -21.72 7.64 -18.27
N GLY A 96 -20.77 7.67 -19.20
CA GLY A 96 -19.62 8.54 -19.15
C GLY A 96 -18.56 8.15 -18.12
N ILE A 97 -18.72 7.03 -17.43
CA ILE A 97 -17.78 6.51 -16.43
C ILE A 97 -16.52 5.99 -17.12
N ILE A 98 -15.35 6.35 -16.59
CA ILE A 98 -14.05 5.82 -17.00
C ILE A 98 -13.79 4.52 -16.22
N TYR A 99 -13.39 3.45 -16.90
CA TYR A 99 -13.12 2.17 -16.27
C TYR A 99 -11.68 2.09 -15.77
N ASN A 100 -11.50 1.48 -14.60
CA ASN A 100 -10.18 1.20 -14.04
C ASN A 100 -9.39 0.21 -14.93
N ASN A 101 -8.10 0.10 -14.66
CA ASN A 101 -7.27 -1.00 -15.16
C ASN A 101 -6.55 -1.73 -14.02
N GLU A 102 -7.24 -1.96 -12.90
CA GLU A 102 -6.65 -2.57 -11.70
C GLU A 102 -6.15 -4.00 -11.95
N MET A 103 -6.65 -4.68 -12.99
CA MET A 103 -6.16 -5.99 -13.41
C MET A 103 -4.67 -6.01 -13.79
N ASP A 104 -4.06 -4.86 -14.09
CA ASP A 104 -2.61 -4.73 -14.31
C ASP A 104 -1.78 -5.03 -13.06
N ASP A 105 -2.37 -4.93 -11.86
CA ASP A 105 -1.66 -5.17 -10.60
C ASP A 105 -1.41 -6.67 -10.34
N PHE A 106 -2.02 -7.57 -11.11
CA PHE A 106 -1.69 -9.00 -11.07
C PHE A 106 -0.31 -9.31 -11.63
N SER A 107 0.35 -10.29 -11.04
CA SER A 107 1.58 -10.88 -11.56
C SER A 107 1.31 -11.64 -12.85
N THR A 108 2.09 -11.34 -13.89
CA THR A 108 2.15 -12.15 -15.11
C THR A 108 3.48 -12.93 -15.12
N PRO A 109 3.49 -14.27 -15.20
CA PRO A 109 4.73 -15.03 -15.24
C PRO A 109 5.69 -14.52 -16.33
N GLY A 110 6.92 -14.21 -15.94
CA GLY A 110 7.96 -13.70 -16.85
C GLY A 110 7.79 -12.25 -17.33
N LYS A 111 6.82 -11.49 -16.80
CA LYS A 111 6.62 -10.07 -17.13
C LYS A 111 6.38 -9.23 -15.88
N LYS A 112 7.02 -8.06 -15.84
CA LYS A 112 6.71 -7.01 -14.86
C LYS A 112 5.40 -6.32 -15.21
N ASN A 113 4.66 -5.85 -14.21
CA ASN A 113 3.47 -5.01 -14.44
C ASN A 113 3.86 -3.57 -14.86
N ALA A 114 2.88 -2.69 -15.12
CA ALA A 114 3.15 -1.30 -15.50
C ALA A 114 3.93 -0.52 -14.43
N TYR A 115 3.92 -1.01 -13.19
CA TYR A 115 4.70 -0.49 -12.09
C TYR A 115 6.11 -1.09 -11.98
N GLY A 116 6.53 -2.02 -12.85
CA GLY A 116 7.86 -2.62 -12.76
C GLY A 116 8.05 -3.58 -11.58
N VAL A 117 6.95 -4.04 -10.96
CA VAL A 117 6.96 -5.02 -9.88
C VAL A 117 7.22 -6.40 -10.48
N GLU A 118 8.12 -7.16 -9.87
CA GLU A 118 8.38 -8.55 -10.26
C GLU A 118 7.17 -9.44 -9.98
N PRO A 119 6.93 -10.48 -10.78
CA PRO A 119 5.81 -11.38 -10.56
C PRO A 119 6.00 -12.16 -9.25
N SER A 120 5.01 -12.05 -8.37
CA SER A 120 4.84 -12.95 -7.23
C SER A 120 3.82 -14.04 -7.54
N GLU A 121 4.11 -15.27 -7.15
CA GLU A 121 3.20 -16.42 -7.25
C GLU A 121 1.89 -16.19 -6.49
N SER A 122 1.94 -15.57 -5.31
CA SER A 122 0.75 -15.30 -4.48
C SER A 122 -0.22 -14.32 -5.15
N ASN A 123 0.24 -13.55 -6.13
CA ASN A 123 -0.52 -12.55 -6.86
C ASN A 123 -0.67 -12.88 -8.36
N ILE A 124 -0.59 -14.16 -8.75
CA ILE A 124 -0.98 -14.58 -10.11
C ILE A 124 -2.49 -14.45 -10.29
N ILE A 125 -2.91 -13.98 -11.47
CA ILE A 125 -4.31 -13.81 -11.88
C ILE A 125 -5.09 -15.14 -11.81
N GLN A 126 -6.26 -15.11 -11.20
CA GLN A 126 -7.21 -16.23 -11.16
C GLN A 126 -8.66 -15.70 -11.21
N PRO A 127 -9.62 -16.47 -11.74
CA PRO A 127 -11.03 -16.08 -11.73
C PRO A 127 -11.53 -15.78 -10.31
N GLY A 128 -12.19 -14.64 -10.12
CA GLY A 128 -12.75 -14.21 -8.83
C GLY A 128 -11.74 -13.70 -7.81
N LYS A 129 -10.43 -13.81 -8.08
CA LYS A 129 -9.37 -13.28 -7.23
C LYS A 129 -9.27 -11.77 -7.37
N ARG A 130 -8.88 -11.09 -6.30
CA ARG A 130 -8.59 -9.65 -6.29
C ARG A 130 -7.08 -9.39 -6.48
N PRO A 131 -6.71 -8.37 -7.26
CA PRO A 131 -5.32 -7.98 -7.39
C PRO A 131 -4.78 -7.38 -6.10
N GLN A 132 -3.47 -7.52 -5.89
CA GLN A 132 -2.81 -6.97 -4.71
C GLN A 132 -2.74 -5.44 -4.73
N SER A 133 -3.42 -4.79 -3.79
CA SER A 133 -3.36 -3.33 -3.63
C SER A 133 -2.17 -2.86 -2.78
N SER A 134 -1.79 -1.61 -2.96
CA SER A 134 -0.81 -0.88 -2.13
C SER A 134 -1.45 0.19 -1.24
N THR A 135 -2.78 0.34 -1.30
CA THR A 135 -3.50 1.31 -0.49
C THR A 135 -3.49 0.92 0.98
N ALA A 136 -3.18 1.88 1.85
CA ALA A 136 -3.17 1.70 3.30
C ALA A 136 -3.79 2.93 3.99
N PRO A 137 -5.11 3.17 3.83
CA PRO A 137 -5.81 4.20 4.60
C PRO A 137 -5.77 3.83 6.10
N SER A 138 -5.29 4.76 6.92
CA SER A 138 -5.01 4.54 8.34
C SER A 138 -5.67 5.58 9.22
N ILE A 139 -6.14 5.15 10.40
CA ILE A 139 -6.69 5.99 11.46
C ILE A 139 -5.97 5.61 12.76
N PHE A 140 -5.55 6.63 13.51
CA PHE A 140 -4.88 6.46 14.80
C PHE A 140 -5.79 6.94 15.91
N LEU A 141 -5.99 6.06 16.87
CA LEU A 141 -6.80 6.31 18.06
C LEU A 141 -5.89 6.57 19.26
N ASP A 142 -6.33 7.41 20.20
CA ASP A 142 -5.71 7.51 21.51
C ASP A 142 -6.12 6.35 22.43
N LYS A 143 -5.64 6.39 23.68
CA LYS A 143 -5.95 5.38 24.71
C LYS A 143 -7.45 5.29 25.05
N ASP A 144 -8.21 6.34 24.79
CA ASP A 144 -9.63 6.44 25.10
C ASP A 144 -10.49 6.11 23.87
N GLY A 145 -9.86 5.73 22.74
CA GLY A 145 -10.52 5.33 21.50
C GLY A 145 -10.87 6.49 20.56
N VAL A 146 -10.43 7.72 20.86
CA VAL A 146 -10.73 8.90 20.06
C VAL A 146 -9.72 9.05 18.93
N ALA A 147 -10.19 9.30 17.70
CA ALA A 147 -9.32 9.53 16.56
C ALA A 147 -8.50 10.81 16.72
N ARG A 148 -7.17 10.70 16.60
CA ARG A 148 -6.21 11.82 16.70
C ARG A 148 -5.49 12.13 15.40
N LEU A 149 -5.42 11.16 14.50
CA LEU A 149 -4.80 11.31 13.19
C LEU A 149 -5.51 10.41 12.20
N VAL A 150 -5.86 10.99 11.05
CA VAL A 150 -6.33 10.26 9.88
C VAL A 150 -5.34 10.55 8.76
N ILE A 151 -4.84 9.50 8.13
CA ILE A 151 -3.81 9.64 7.10
C ILE A 151 -3.92 8.51 6.07
N GLY A 152 -3.49 8.85 4.87
CA GLY A 152 -3.20 7.94 3.78
C GLY A 152 -2.47 8.71 2.70
N ALA A 153 -2.15 8.05 1.60
CA ALA A 153 -1.43 8.66 0.50
C ALA A 153 -1.92 8.13 -0.84
N SER A 154 -2.00 9.02 -1.82
CA SER A 154 -2.14 8.67 -3.22
C SER A 154 -0.78 8.32 -3.80
N GLY A 155 -0.69 7.17 -4.47
CA GLY A 155 0.54 6.70 -5.11
C GLY A 155 0.85 5.26 -4.75
N GLY A 156 0.16 4.31 -5.39
CA GLY A 156 0.56 2.92 -5.68
C GLY A 156 1.69 2.27 -4.86
N THR A 157 2.52 1.43 -5.51
CA THR A 157 3.61 0.67 -4.86
C THR A 157 4.68 1.53 -4.17
N LYS A 158 4.64 2.87 -4.28
CA LYS A 158 5.50 3.78 -3.51
C LYS A 158 5.01 4.01 -2.08
N ASN A 159 3.74 3.70 -1.76
CA ASN A 159 3.14 3.97 -0.47
C ASN A 159 3.75 3.20 0.72
N HIS A 160 4.62 2.21 0.51
CA HIS A 160 5.28 1.49 1.61
C HIS A 160 6.38 2.28 2.34
N ASP A 161 6.76 3.48 1.86
CA ASP A 161 7.71 4.38 2.55
C ASP A 161 7.05 5.24 3.66
N ARG A 162 5.76 5.02 3.99
CA ARG A 162 5.04 5.81 5.02
C ARG A 162 4.21 4.96 5.97
N ARG A 163 4.93 4.33 6.93
CA ARG A 163 4.54 4.10 8.34
C ARG A 163 3.04 3.91 8.69
N PHE A 164 2.66 2.66 9.03
CA PHE A 164 2.25 2.17 10.38
C PHE A 164 0.99 1.28 10.47
N VAL A 165 1.07 0.40 11.48
CA VAL A 165 0.12 -0.59 11.99
C VAL A 165 -0.81 0.05 13.03
N GLY A 166 -2.11 -0.26 12.96
CA GLY A 166 -3.11 0.09 13.99
C GLY A 166 -4.41 -0.68 13.79
N LYS A 167 -4.95 -1.29 14.85
CA LYS A 167 -6.16 -2.13 14.85
C LYS A 167 -7.46 -1.30 14.82
N LYS A 168 -8.43 -1.84 14.07
CA LYS A 168 -9.85 -1.50 13.92
C LYS A 168 -10.18 -0.01 13.77
N SER A 169 -10.31 0.37 12.51
CA SER A 169 -10.96 1.57 12.02
C SER A 169 -11.57 1.23 10.66
N TYR A 170 -12.68 1.87 10.31
CA TYR A 170 -13.34 1.62 9.02
C TYR A 170 -12.54 2.28 7.90
N SER A 171 -11.59 1.53 7.36
CA SER A 171 -10.86 1.85 6.14
C SER A 171 -11.64 1.32 4.94
N ILE A 172 -12.05 2.23 4.06
CA ILE A 172 -12.69 1.87 2.80
C ILE A 172 -11.66 2.08 1.70
N SER A 173 -11.15 0.97 1.16
CA SER A 173 -10.42 0.92 -0.10
C SER A 173 -11.37 0.41 -1.17
N ILE A 174 -11.70 1.25 -2.14
CA ILE A 174 -12.50 0.88 -3.31
C ILE A 174 -11.57 0.91 -4.52
N ALA A 175 -11.42 -0.25 -5.15
CA ALA A 175 -10.77 -0.44 -6.44
C ALA A 175 -11.82 -0.91 -7.47
#